data_AF-A0A672ULD8-F1
#
_entry.id   AF-A0A672ULD8-F1
#
_cell.length_a   1.000
_cell.length_b   1.000
_cell.length_c   1.000
_cell.angle_alpha   90.00
_cell.angle_beta   90.00
_cell.angle_gamma   90.00
#
_symmetry.space_group_name_H-M   'P 1'
#
loop_
_entity.id
_entity.type
_entity.pdbx_description
1 polymer ?
#
loop_
_entity_poly.entity_id
_entity_poly.type
_entity_poly.pdbx_seq_one_letter_code
_entity_poly.pdbx_strand_id
1 'polypeptide(L)'
;MLRALLSRLRRPPAPPPRGAVSRRALPLWQRALVAGAGAGAAAGAWLWLRRRKRQERERRRREALRALPQGDFALRDQAGTRRAKSDFAGRWLLLYFGFTHCPDVCPAALERLSRAVAALEWDPALPPLQPLFITLDPERDDEAALRRYLRDFHPRLLGLTGSAEEVRAAAAAFRVYAHAGPRDADGDYIVDHSVLIYLLGPDGLLLDCYGSGKSAEELERSVRRHMRTYQPLSPPQ
;
A
#
# COMPACT_ATOMS: atom_id res chain seq x y z
N MET A 1 84.17 -43.01 55.16
CA MET A 1 84.80 -42.65 53.86
C MET A 1 84.24 -43.64 52.84
N LEU A 2 83.40 -43.35 51.85
CA LEU A 2 83.21 -42.22 50.95
C LEU A 2 81.72 -42.07 50.64
N ARG A 3 81.18 -40.86 50.79
CA ARG A 3 79.84 -40.48 50.33
C ARG A 3 80.01 -39.27 49.40
N ALA A 4 80.25 -39.50 48.10
CA ALA A 4 80.16 -38.46 47.07
C ALA A 4 80.53 -39.02 45.68
N LEU A 5 79.54 -39.34 44.83
CA LEU A 5 79.72 -39.33 43.37
C LEU A 5 78.38 -39.40 42.62
N LEU A 6 77.44 -38.50 42.96
CA LEU A 6 76.27 -38.22 42.12
C LEU A 6 75.95 -36.72 42.16
N SER A 7 76.63 -35.90 41.36
CA SER A 7 76.20 -34.52 41.10
C SER A 7 76.94 -33.86 39.92
N ARG A 8 76.67 -34.33 38.68
CA ARG A 8 76.98 -33.54 37.46
C ARG A 8 75.86 -33.61 36.43
N LEU A 9 74.66 -33.19 36.82
CA LEU A 9 73.65 -32.72 35.85
C LEU A 9 73.60 -31.20 35.93
N ARG A 10 74.20 -30.54 34.93
CA ARG A 10 74.05 -29.09 34.71
C ARG A 10 72.57 -28.82 34.42
N ARG A 11 71.93 -27.99 35.25
CA ARG A 11 70.58 -27.47 34.97
C ARG A 11 70.64 -26.62 33.69
N PRO A 12 69.66 -26.73 32.76
CA PRO A 12 69.58 -25.83 31.61
C PRO A 12 69.33 -24.38 32.08
N PRO A 13 69.82 -23.38 31.34
CA PRO A 13 69.58 -21.97 31.68
C PRO A 13 68.08 -21.65 31.62
N ALA A 14 67.63 -20.79 32.53
CA ALA A 14 66.24 -20.36 32.61
C ALA A 14 65.80 -19.65 31.31
N PRO A 15 64.56 -19.83 30.84
CA PRO A 15 64.06 -19.12 29.67
C PRO A 15 64.01 -17.60 29.94
N PRO A 16 64.26 -16.76 28.92
CA PRO A 16 64.22 -15.31 29.09
C PRO A 16 62.82 -14.85 29.53
N PRO A 17 62.72 -13.78 30.34
CA PRO A 17 61.42 -13.25 30.76
C PRO A 17 60.61 -12.85 29.53
N ARG A 18 59.35 -13.32 29.46
CA ARG A 18 58.42 -12.89 28.41
C ARG A 18 58.27 -11.38 28.53
N GLY A 19 58.83 -10.63 27.58
CA GLY A 19 58.69 -9.18 27.50
C GLY A 19 57.21 -8.83 27.56
N ALA A 20 56.82 -8.06 28.58
CA ALA A 20 55.48 -7.54 28.70
C ALA A 20 55.22 -6.66 27.47
N VAL A 21 54.42 -7.15 26.53
CA VAL A 21 53.93 -6.32 25.43
C VAL A 21 53.12 -5.20 26.08
N SER A 22 53.72 -4.01 26.16
CA SER A 22 53.06 -2.80 26.61
C SER A 22 51.89 -2.53 25.67
N ARG A 23 50.67 -2.88 26.09
CA ARG A 23 49.45 -2.44 25.44
C ARG A 23 49.33 -0.94 25.70
N ARG A 24 49.97 -0.11 24.85
CA ARG A 24 49.77 1.34 24.88
C ARG A 24 48.28 1.61 24.70
N ALA A 25 47.64 2.08 25.76
CA ALA A 25 46.24 2.48 25.70
C ALA A 25 46.11 3.65 24.72
N LEU A 26 45.15 3.55 23.79
CA LEU A 26 44.90 4.60 22.81
C LEU A 26 44.49 5.90 23.53
N PRO A 27 44.96 7.08 23.08
CA PRO A 27 44.49 8.36 23.59
C PRO A 27 42.97 8.52 23.40
N LEU A 28 42.35 9.29 24.30
CA LEU A 28 40.88 9.41 24.38
C LEU A 28 40.21 9.82 23.06
N TRP A 29 40.84 10.68 22.26
CA TRP A 29 40.32 11.11 20.96
C TRP A 29 40.27 9.96 19.94
N GLN A 30 41.24 9.04 19.93
CA GLN A 30 41.22 7.85 19.07
C GLN A 30 40.13 6.87 19.50
N ARG A 31 39.92 6.71 20.81
CA ARG A 31 38.81 5.90 21.35
C ARG A 31 37.45 6.47 20.96
N ALA A 32 37.31 7.80 21.01
CA ALA A 32 36.11 8.49 20.56
C ALA A 32 35.86 8.30 19.05
N LEU A 33 36.91 8.39 18.22
CA LEU A 33 36.80 8.14 16.77
C LEU A 33 36.36 6.70 16.46
N VAL A 34 36.98 5.71 17.10
CA VAL A 34 36.62 4.29 16.92
C VAL A 34 35.18 4.03 17.37
N ALA A 35 34.77 4.59 18.51
CA ALA A 35 33.39 4.47 18.99
C ALA A 35 32.40 5.14 18.02
N GLY A 36 32.72 6.33 17.50
CA GLY A 36 31.92 7.04 16.52
C GLY A 36 31.78 6.26 15.20
N ALA A 37 32.86 5.70 14.68
CA ALA A 37 32.85 4.86 13.48
C ALA A 37 32.00 3.59 13.67
N GLY A 38 32.14 2.93 14.83
CA GLY A 38 31.32 1.77 15.18
C GLY A 38 29.82 2.10 15.27
N ALA A 39 29.48 3.21 15.93
CA ALA A 39 28.10 3.69 16.02
C ALA A 39 27.53 4.07 14.64
N GLY A 40 28.32 4.73 13.79
CA GLY A 40 27.95 5.07 12.42
C GLY A 40 27.70 3.84 11.55
N ALA A 41 28.58 2.83 11.63
CA ALA A 41 28.40 1.57 10.93
C ALA A 41 27.15 0.81 11.41
N ALA A 42 26.89 0.77 12.72
CA ALA A 42 25.70 0.15 13.28
C ALA A 42 24.42 0.88 12.85
N ALA A 43 24.40 2.22 12.85
CA ALA A 43 23.28 3.03 12.38
C ALA A 43 23.05 2.83 10.87
N GLY A 44 24.12 2.79 10.07
CA GLY A 44 24.07 2.50 8.64
C GLY A 44 23.50 1.12 8.34
N ALA A 45 23.98 0.09 9.04
CA ALA A 45 23.46 -1.27 8.95
C ALA A 45 21.98 -1.36 9.38
N TRP A 46 21.60 -0.67 10.45
CA TRP A 46 20.21 -0.61 10.91
C TRP A 46 19.29 0.07 9.88
N LEU A 47 19.70 1.21 9.31
CA LEU A 47 18.96 1.90 8.25
C LEU A 47 18.84 1.03 7.00
N TRP A 48 19.92 0.33 6.60
CA TRP A 48 19.91 -0.58 5.47
C TRP A 48 18.97 -1.78 5.70
N LEU A 49 19.03 -2.42 6.88
CA LEU A 49 18.12 -3.51 7.26
C LEU A 49 16.67 -3.03 7.29
N ARG A 50 16.40 -1.83 7.82
CA ARG A 50 15.07 -1.22 7.85
C ARG A 50 14.54 -0.95 6.44
N ARG A 51 15.37 -0.40 5.54
CA ARG A 51 15.02 -0.18 4.12
C ARG A 51 14.74 -1.49 3.40
N ARG A 52 15.61 -2.51 3.56
CA ARG A 52 15.44 -3.84 2.97
C ARG A 52 14.14 -4.50 3.43
N LYS A 53 13.85 -4.47 4.73
CA LYS A 53 12.59 -5.01 5.29
C LYS A 53 11.35 -4.29 4.77
N ARG A 54 11.43 -2.96 4.55
CA ARG A 54 10.33 -2.18 3.95
C ARG A 54 10.09 -2.57 2.49
N GLN A 55 11.16 -2.67 1.69
CA GLN A 55 11.08 -3.10 0.28
C GLN A 55 10.52 -4.52 0.15
N GLU A 56 10.96 -5.44 1.01
CA GLU A 56 10.46 -6.82 0.99
C GLU A 56 8.97 -6.89 1.36
N ARG A 57 8.52 -6.12 2.36
CA ARG A 57 7.10 -6.00 2.70
C ARG A 57 6.27 -5.44 1.55
N GLU A 58 6.76 -4.39 0.89
CA GLU A 58 6.10 -3.80 -0.28
C GLU A 58 6.03 -4.79 -1.44
N ARG A 59 7.11 -5.55 -1.70
CA ARG A 59 7.14 -6.57 -2.75
C ARG A 59 6.15 -7.69 -2.46
N ARG A 60 6.19 -8.28 -1.26
CA ARG A 60 5.23 -9.33 -0.84
C ARG A 60 3.78 -8.86 -0.91
N ARG A 61 3.51 -7.60 -0.53
CA ARG A 61 2.17 -7.01 -0.67
C ARG A 61 1.75 -6.91 -2.14
N ARG A 62 2.63 -6.45 -3.02
CA ARG A 62 2.35 -6.38 -4.48
C ARG A 62 2.11 -7.77 -5.07
N GLU A 63 2.93 -8.75 -4.71
CA GLU A 63 2.75 -10.16 -5.12
C GLU A 63 1.41 -10.71 -4.63
N ALA A 64 1.04 -10.45 -3.37
CA ALA A 64 -0.25 -10.85 -2.82
C ALA A 64 -1.43 -10.19 -3.56
N LEU A 65 -1.35 -8.89 -3.86
CA LEU A 65 -2.39 -8.18 -4.62
C LEU A 65 -2.53 -8.70 -6.06
N ARG A 66 -1.43 -9.10 -6.70
CA ARG A 66 -1.45 -9.76 -8.02
C ARG A 66 -2.08 -11.14 -7.98
N ALA A 67 -1.93 -11.86 -6.87
CA ALA A 67 -2.56 -13.17 -6.68
C ALA A 67 -4.07 -13.07 -6.37
N LEU A 68 -4.59 -11.88 -6.05
CA LEU A 68 -6.01 -11.69 -5.89
C LEU A 68 -6.74 -11.74 -7.25
N PRO A 69 -8.03 -12.12 -7.27
CA PRO A 69 -8.90 -11.87 -8.41
C PRO A 69 -8.81 -10.40 -8.80
N GLN A 70 -8.58 -10.14 -10.09
CA GLN A 70 -8.35 -8.78 -10.58
C GLN A 70 -9.65 -7.97 -10.76
N GLY A 71 -10.79 -8.58 -10.43
CA GLY A 71 -12.12 -8.01 -10.55
C GLY A 71 -12.52 -7.76 -12.00
N ASP A 72 -13.81 -7.91 -12.30
CA ASP A 72 -14.39 -7.44 -13.54
C ASP A 72 -15.78 -6.86 -13.24
N PHE A 73 -16.27 -6.00 -14.12
CA PHE A 73 -17.60 -5.44 -14.03
C PHE A 73 -18.13 -5.10 -15.42
N ALA A 74 -19.45 -5.26 -15.60
CA ALA A 74 -20.20 -4.81 -16.76
C ALA A 74 -21.49 -4.17 -16.24
N LEU A 75 -21.48 -2.86 -16.09
CA LEU A 75 -22.52 -2.07 -15.44
C LEU A 75 -23.05 -1.00 -16.39
N ARG A 76 -23.96 -0.15 -15.93
CA ARG A 76 -24.46 1.04 -16.62
C ARG A 76 -23.96 2.27 -15.88
N ASP A 77 -23.50 3.28 -16.61
CA ASP A 77 -23.16 4.56 -16.00
C ASP A 77 -24.39 5.42 -15.71
N GLN A 78 -24.20 6.52 -14.99
CA GLN A 78 -25.27 7.47 -14.70
C GLN A 78 -25.84 8.18 -15.94
N ALA A 79 -25.42 7.84 -17.16
CA ALA A 79 -25.99 8.30 -18.43
C ALA A 79 -26.70 7.16 -19.21
N GLY A 80 -26.83 5.98 -18.59
CA GLY A 80 -27.46 4.79 -19.18
C GLY A 80 -26.57 4.02 -20.15
N THR A 81 -25.30 4.41 -20.29
CA THR A 81 -24.35 3.73 -21.18
C THR A 81 -23.76 2.51 -20.49
N ARG A 82 -23.75 1.36 -21.17
CA ARG A 82 -23.04 0.17 -20.67
C ARG A 82 -21.55 0.45 -20.59
N ARG A 83 -20.95 0.15 -19.44
CA ARG A 83 -19.51 0.28 -19.18
C ARG A 83 -18.97 -1.03 -18.64
N ALA A 84 -17.96 -1.55 -19.31
CA ALA A 84 -17.13 -2.65 -18.84
C ALA A 84 -15.80 -2.13 -18.30
N LYS A 85 -15.13 -2.92 -17.46
CA LYS A 85 -13.79 -2.60 -16.98
C LYS A 85 -12.79 -2.35 -18.13
N SER A 86 -12.92 -3.10 -19.22
CA SER A 86 -12.10 -2.97 -20.43
C SER A 86 -12.21 -1.61 -21.12
N ASP A 87 -13.32 -0.90 -20.97
CA ASP A 87 -13.53 0.43 -21.57
C ASP A 87 -12.60 1.49 -20.99
N PHE A 88 -11.99 1.18 -19.83
CA PHE A 88 -11.05 2.05 -19.14
C PHE A 88 -9.58 1.63 -19.34
N ALA A 89 -9.30 0.73 -20.28
CA ALA A 89 -7.93 0.36 -20.63
C ALA A 89 -7.09 1.60 -20.96
N GLY A 90 -5.84 1.60 -20.51
CA GLY A 90 -4.92 2.74 -20.65
C GLY A 90 -5.14 3.87 -19.64
N ARG A 91 -6.18 3.80 -18.79
CA ARG A 91 -6.46 4.79 -17.75
C ARG A 91 -6.20 4.21 -16.37
N TRP A 92 -5.73 5.04 -15.46
CA TRP A 92 -5.72 4.70 -14.05
C TRP A 92 -7.15 4.78 -13.50
N LEU A 93 -7.49 3.90 -12.55
CA LEU A 93 -8.80 3.94 -11.89
C LEU A 93 -8.65 4.05 -10.38
N LEU A 94 -9.42 4.96 -9.79
CA LEU A 94 -9.74 4.94 -8.37
C LEU A 94 -11.19 4.50 -8.23
N LEU A 95 -11.38 3.26 -7.80
CA LEU A 95 -12.69 2.65 -7.68
C LEU A 95 -13.13 2.61 -6.22
N TYR A 96 -14.36 3.01 -5.94
CA TYR A 96 -14.98 2.93 -4.63
C TYR A 96 -16.36 2.26 -4.73
N PHE A 97 -16.64 1.33 -3.84
CA PHE A 97 -17.96 0.71 -3.69
C PHE A 97 -18.67 1.35 -2.51
N GLY A 98 -19.92 1.77 -2.69
CA GLY A 98 -20.74 2.41 -1.66
C GLY A 98 -22.20 2.51 -2.08
N PHE A 99 -23.00 3.34 -1.42
CA PHE A 99 -24.40 3.57 -1.78
C PHE A 99 -24.81 4.99 -1.38
N THR A 100 -25.79 5.59 -2.07
CA THR A 100 -26.10 7.02 -1.91
C THR A 100 -26.77 7.35 -0.58
N HIS A 101 -27.41 6.37 0.06
CA HIS A 101 -28.12 6.51 1.33
C HIS A 101 -27.23 6.27 2.57
N CYS A 102 -25.90 6.21 2.40
CA CYS A 102 -24.99 6.04 3.54
C CYS A 102 -24.84 7.36 4.30
N PRO A 103 -25.11 7.41 5.62
CA PRO A 103 -25.18 8.68 6.36
C PRO A 103 -23.83 9.40 6.47
N ASP A 104 -22.74 8.66 6.72
CA ASP A 104 -21.46 9.29 7.11
C ASP A 104 -20.24 8.79 6.30
N VAL A 105 -20.15 7.47 6.09
CA VAL A 105 -18.90 6.84 5.64
C VAL A 105 -18.65 7.03 4.13
N CYS A 106 -19.67 6.86 3.29
CA CYS A 106 -19.54 7.05 1.85
C CYS A 106 -19.24 8.51 1.47
N PRO A 107 -19.96 9.52 2.01
CA PRO A 107 -19.64 10.92 1.74
C PRO A 107 -18.20 11.28 2.10
N ALA A 108 -17.71 10.86 3.28
CA ALA A 108 -16.34 11.12 3.70
C ALA A 108 -15.29 10.45 2.79
N ALA A 109 -15.56 9.22 2.33
CA ALA A 109 -14.69 8.52 1.40
C ALA A 109 -14.66 9.20 0.02
N LEU A 110 -15.81 9.63 -0.50
CA LEU A 110 -15.93 10.32 -1.78
C LEU A 110 -15.31 11.71 -1.76
N GLU A 111 -15.46 12.48 -0.68
CA GLU A 111 -14.81 13.77 -0.52
C GLU A 111 -13.29 13.62 -0.53
N ARG A 112 -12.78 12.64 0.24
CA ARG A 112 -11.35 12.33 0.26
C ARG A 112 -10.82 11.89 -1.11
N LEU A 113 -11.55 11.03 -1.81
CA LEU A 113 -11.21 10.60 -3.16
C LEU A 113 -11.18 11.79 -4.11
N SER A 114 -12.19 12.66 -4.04
CA SER A 114 -12.34 13.84 -4.90
C SER A 114 -11.21 14.84 -4.71
N ARG A 115 -10.83 15.13 -3.44
CA ARG A 115 -9.67 15.97 -3.13
C ARG A 115 -8.36 15.39 -3.69
N ALA A 116 -8.17 14.08 -3.56
CA ALA A 116 -6.98 13.42 -4.09
C ALA A 116 -6.95 13.46 -5.64
N VAL A 117 -8.08 13.24 -6.31
CA VAL A 117 -8.20 13.33 -7.77
C VAL A 117 -7.89 14.75 -8.23
N ALA A 118 -8.51 15.77 -7.65
CA ALA A 118 -8.28 17.18 -8.01
C ALA A 118 -6.79 17.57 -7.89
N ALA A 119 -6.11 17.12 -6.82
CA ALA A 119 -4.68 17.37 -6.64
C ALA A 119 -3.77 16.63 -7.64
N LEU A 120 -4.19 15.47 -8.15
CA LEU A 120 -3.49 14.76 -9.21
C LEU A 120 -3.68 15.45 -10.56
N GLU A 121 -4.88 15.97 -10.82
CA GLU A 121 -5.22 16.65 -12.08
C GLU A 121 -4.47 17.97 -12.31
N TRP A 122 -4.03 18.62 -11.24
CA TRP A 122 -3.19 19.82 -11.33
C TRP A 122 -1.81 19.56 -11.95
N ASP A 123 -1.36 18.30 -12.03
CA ASP A 123 -0.10 17.94 -12.69
C ASP A 123 -0.40 17.34 -14.08
N PRO A 124 -0.30 18.14 -15.18
CA PRO A 124 -0.61 17.66 -16.52
C PRO A 124 0.38 16.62 -17.05
N ALA A 125 1.52 16.39 -16.37
CA ALA A 125 2.46 15.34 -16.72
C ALA A 125 1.99 13.95 -16.25
N LEU A 126 0.97 13.87 -15.39
CA LEU A 126 0.43 12.61 -14.94
C LEU A 126 -0.50 11.97 -15.99
N PRO A 127 -0.50 10.62 -16.09
CA PRO A 127 -1.41 9.90 -16.96
C PRO A 127 -2.87 10.10 -16.53
N PRO A 128 -3.84 9.90 -17.45
CA PRO A 128 -5.24 10.11 -17.15
C PRO A 128 -5.74 9.15 -16.06
N LEU A 129 -6.48 9.71 -15.11
CA LEU A 129 -7.15 9.02 -14.02
C LEU A 129 -8.67 9.14 -14.17
N GLN A 130 -9.39 8.06 -13.93
CA GLN A 130 -10.85 8.04 -13.92
C GLN A 130 -11.35 7.56 -12.55
N PRO A 131 -11.98 8.43 -11.74
CA PRO A 131 -12.64 8.01 -10.51
C PRO A 131 -13.98 7.33 -10.82
N LEU A 132 -14.21 6.18 -10.19
CA LEU A 132 -15.40 5.34 -10.35
C LEU A 132 -16.08 5.11 -9.01
N PHE A 133 -17.41 5.21 -9.00
CA PHE A 133 -18.28 4.81 -7.89
C PHE A 133 -19.18 3.68 -8.36
N ILE A 134 -19.11 2.51 -7.74
CA ILE A 134 -20.06 1.41 -8.01
C ILE A 134 -21.04 1.34 -6.83
N THR A 135 -22.34 1.46 -7.11
CA THR A 135 -23.35 1.28 -6.06
C THR A 135 -23.37 -0.17 -5.57
N LEU A 136 -23.64 -0.36 -4.28
CA LEU A 136 -23.97 -1.63 -3.64
C LEU A 136 -25.48 -1.79 -3.40
N ASP A 137 -26.27 -0.78 -3.77
CA ASP A 137 -27.71 -0.72 -3.57
C ASP A 137 -28.46 -0.28 -4.83
N PRO A 138 -28.51 -1.14 -5.86
CA PRO A 138 -29.16 -0.81 -7.12
C PRO A 138 -30.69 -0.67 -7.02
N GLU A 139 -31.32 -1.06 -5.89
CA GLU A 139 -32.76 -0.86 -5.69
C GLU A 139 -33.11 0.61 -5.46
N ARG A 140 -32.20 1.36 -4.80
CA ARG A 140 -32.39 2.78 -4.49
C ARG A 140 -31.52 3.70 -5.34
N ASP A 141 -30.38 3.21 -5.79
CA ASP A 141 -29.39 3.98 -6.54
C ASP A 141 -29.55 3.78 -8.06
N ASP A 142 -30.62 4.34 -8.61
CA ASP A 142 -30.80 4.43 -10.06
C ASP A 142 -29.85 5.45 -10.70
N GLU A 143 -29.84 5.52 -12.03
CA GLU A 143 -28.95 6.41 -12.78
C GLU A 143 -29.16 7.90 -12.40
N ALA A 144 -30.39 8.31 -12.11
CA ALA A 144 -30.72 9.69 -11.76
C ALA A 144 -30.27 10.02 -10.33
N ALA A 145 -30.46 9.10 -9.39
CA ALA A 145 -30.00 9.20 -8.01
C ALA A 145 -28.47 9.30 -7.96
N LEU A 146 -27.76 8.43 -8.70
CA LEU A 146 -26.30 8.52 -8.83
C LEU A 146 -25.86 9.86 -9.42
N ARG A 147 -26.51 10.31 -10.51
CA ARG A 147 -26.17 11.59 -11.15
C ARG A 147 -26.37 12.79 -10.22
N ARG A 148 -27.41 12.75 -9.38
CA ARG A 148 -27.67 13.80 -8.38
C ARG A 148 -26.62 13.76 -7.28
N TYR A 149 -26.40 12.59 -6.70
CA TYR A 149 -25.49 12.40 -5.57
C TYR A 149 -24.03 12.73 -5.92
N LEU A 150 -23.53 12.22 -7.04
CA LEU A 150 -22.11 12.34 -7.39
C LEU A 150 -21.70 13.74 -7.89
N ARG A 151 -22.68 14.57 -8.28
CA ARG A 151 -22.46 15.94 -8.74
C ARG A 151 -21.79 16.82 -7.68
N ASP A 152 -22.07 16.56 -6.40
CA ASP A 152 -21.59 17.35 -5.29
C ASP A 152 -20.13 17.04 -4.90
N PHE A 153 -19.53 16.00 -5.49
CA PHE A 153 -18.19 15.53 -5.12
C PHE A 153 -17.11 15.91 -6.15
N HIS A 154 -17.18 15.36 -7.38
CA HIS A 154 -16.20 15.64 -8.42
C HIS A 154 -16.81 15.50 -9.82
N PRO A 155 -16.58 16.45 -10.75
CA PRO A 155 -17.23 16.44 -12.07
C PRO A 155 -16.87 15.23 -12.95
N ARG A 156 -15.70 14.61 -12.71
CA ARG A 156 -15.27 13.40 -13.43
C ARG A 156 -15.74 12.11 -12.81
N LEU A 157 -16.41 12.15 -11.66
CA LEU A 157 -16.82 10.94 -10.96
C LEU A 157 -17.91 10.22 -11.75
N LEU A 158 -17.62 8.99 -12.14
CA LEU A 158 -18.54 8.16 -12.90
C LEU A 158 -19.17 7.12 -11.96
N GLY A 159 -20.46 7.28 -11.71
CA GLY A 159 -21.31 6.34 -11.01
C GLY A 159 -21.74 5.21 -11.94
N LEU A 160 -21.68 4.00 -11.41
CA LEU A 160 -22.06 2.77 -12.09
C LEU A 160 -23.12 2.04 -11.25
N THR A 161 -24.21 1.64 -11.90
CA THR A 161 -25.32 0.84 -11.35
C THR A 161 -25.70 -0.26 -12.35
N GLY A 162 -26.66 -1.12 -11.99
CA GLY A 162 -27.08 -2.23 -12.82
C GLY A 162 -28.18 -3.04 -12.15
N SER A 163 -28.41 -4.27 -12.62
CA SER A 163 -29.28 -5.18 -11.86
C SER A 163 -28.61 -5.59 -10.54
N ALA A 164 -29.42 -6.04 -9.57
CA ALA A 164 -28.90 -6.58 -8.31
C ALA A 164 -27.91 -7.73 -8.52
N GLU A 165 -28.06 -8.51 -9.60
CA GLU A 165 -27.14 -9.59 -9.96
C GLU A 165 -25.82 -9.05 -10.53
N GLU A 166 -25.88 -8.06 -11.42
CA GLU A 166 -24.69 -7.43 -12.02
C GLU A 166 -23.83 -6.75 -10.95
N VAL A 167 -24.48 -5.99 -10.05
CA VAL A 167 -23.80 -5.31 -8.93
C VAL A 167 -23.18 -6.34 -7.97
N ARG A 168 -23.91 -7.40 -7.61
CA ARG A 168 -23.39 -8.45 -6.73
C ARG A 168 -22.21 -9.19 -7.36
N ALA A 169 -22.26 -9.46 -8.66
CA ALA A 169 -21.16 -10.07 -9.40
C ALA A 169 -19.91 -9.16 -9.40
N ALA A 170 -20.09 -7.86 -9.66
CA ALA A 170 -19.00 -6.89 -9.60
C ALA A 170 -18.39 -6.82 -8.18
N ALA A 171 -19.22 -6.67 -7.15
CA ALA A 171 -18.77 -6.65 -5.75
C ALA A 171 -17.99 -7.93 -5.39
N ALA A 172 -18.50 -9.11 -5.76
CA ALA A 172 -17.85 -10.38 -5.52
C ALA A 172 -16.50 -10.51 -6.25
N ALA A 173 -16.40 -10.02 -7.49
CA ALA A 173 -15.17 -10.05 -8.29
C ALA A 173 -14.04 -9.23 -7.65
N PHE A 174 -14.37 -8.15 -6.94
CA PHE A 174 -13.43 -7.35 -6.15
C PHE A 174 -13.33 -7.78 -4.68
N ARG A 175 -13.99 -8.89 -4.31
CA ARG A 175 -14.11 -9.41 -2.93
C ARG A 175 -14.61 -8.37 -1.93
N VAL A 176 -15.49 -7.48 -2.39
CA VAL A 176 -16.19 -6.53 -1.54
C VAL A 176 -17.20 -7.32 -0.72
N TYR A 177 -17.05 -7.28 0.60
CA TYR A 177 -18.12 -7.72 1.48
C TYR A 177 -19.21 -6.64 1.49
N ALA A 178 -20.44 -7.03 1.22
CA ALA A 178 -21.63 -6.19 1.29
C ALA A 178 -22.78 -7.01 1.88
N HIS A 179 -23.44 -6.49 2.92
CA HIS A 179 -24.60 -7.13 3.54
C HIS A 179 -25.68 -6.09 3.84
N ALA A 180 -26.88 -6.27 3.31
CA ALA A 180 -28.02 -5.42 3.65
C ALA A 180 -28.49 -5.75 5.08
N GLY A 181 -28.52 -4.74 5.95
CA GLY A 181 -29.04 -4.85 7.31
C GLY A 181 -30.56 -5.04 7.33
N PRO A 182 -31.12 -5.35 8.51
CA PRO A 182 -32.57 -5.44 8.67
C PRO A 182 -33.21 -4.09 8.36
N ARG A 183 -34.41 -4.12 7.75
CA ARG A 183 -35.21 -2.92 7.52
C ARG A 183 -35.76 -2.40 8.84
N ASP A 184 -35.74 -1.09 9.03
CA ASP A 184 -36.36 -0.43 10.18
C ASP A 184 -37.88 -0.28 10.01
N ALA A 185 -38.53 0.40 10.96
CA ALA A 185 -39.98 0.60 10.96
C ALA A 185 -40.47 1.45 9.78
N ASP A 186 -39.60 2.25 9.17
CA ASP A 186 -39.88 3.10 8.02
C ASP A 186 -39.48 2.44 6.69
N GLY A 187 -38.95 1.21 6.75
CA GLY A 187 -38.53 0.42 5.59
C GLY A 187 -37.12 0.74 5.08
N ASP A 188 -36.38 1.62 5.77
CA ASP A 188 -35.00 1.97 5.48
C ASP A 188 -34.03 0.90 5.99
N TYR A 189 -32.87 0.76 5.35
CA TYR A 189 -31.84 -0.19 5.74
C TYR A 189 -30.45 0.32 5.36
N ILE A 190 -29.45 -0.13 6.14
CA ILE A 190 -28.04 0.19 5.92
C ILE A 190 -27.34 -1.01 5.30
N VAL A 191 -26.45 -0.77 4.34
CA VAL A 191 -25.59 -1.82 3.79
C VAL A 191 -24.23 -1.77 4.50
N ASP A 192 -23.89 -2.84 5.22
CA ASP A 192 -22.55 -3.02 5.78
C ASP A 192 -21.60 -3.39 4.65
N HIS A 193 -20.57 -2.56 4.39
CA HIS A 193 -19.59 -2.86 3.35
C HIS A 193 -18.15 -2.48 3.68
N SER A 194 -17.22 -3.09 2.93
CA SER A 194 -15.79 -2.76 3.00
C SER A 194 -15.53 -1.33 2.51
N VAL A 195 -14.93 -0.49 3.37
CA VAL A 195 -14.65 0.94 3.09
C VAL A 195 -13.25 1.09 2.47
N LEU A 196 -13.05 0.49 1.29
CA LEU A 196 -11.78 0.52 0.58
C LEU A 196 -11.91 1.30 -0.74
N ILE A 197 -10.92 2.15 -1.01
CA ILE A 197 -10.67 2.70 -2.35
C ILE A 197 -9.63 1.81 -3.03
N TYR A 198 -9.95 1.31 -4.21
CA TYR A 198 -9.12 0.42 -5.00
C TYR A 198 -8.38 1.23 -6.08
N LEU A 199 -7.08 0.98 -6.24
CA LEU A 199 -6.26 1.56 -7.30
C LEU A 199 -5.99 0.51 -8.37
N LEU A 200 -6.49 0.75 -9.57
CA LEU A 200 -6.18 -0.07 -10.73
C LEU A 200 -5.23 0.67 -11.67
N GLY A 201 -4.28 -0.08 -12.21
CA GLY A 201 -3.35 0.38 -13.24
C GLY A 201 -4.00 0.49 -14.62
N PRO A 202 -3.29 1.06 -15.60
CA PRO A 202 -3.76 1.18 -16.98
C PRO A 202 -3.91 -0.17 -17.70
N ASP A 203 -3.33 -1.24 -17.16
CA ASP A 203 -3.55 -2.63 -17.56
C ASP A 203 -4.81 -3.25 -16.95
N GLY A 204 -5.55 -2.49 -16.13
CA GLY A 204 -6.72 -2.96 -15.40
C GLY A 204 -6.38 -3.84 -14.18
N LEU A 205 -5.11 -3.96 -13.78
CA LEU A 205 -4.73 -4.78 -12.63
C LEU A 205 -4.84 -4.00 -11.33
N LEU A 206 -5.26 -4.68 -10.26
CA LEU A 206 -5.32 -4.13 -8.91
C LEU A 206 -3.91 -3.94 -8.36
N LEU A 207 -3.54 -2.69 -8.08
CA LEU A 207 -2.21 -2.32 -7.61
C LEU A 207 -2.17 -2.02 -6.12
N ASP A 208 -3.26 -1.49 -5.56
CA ASP A 208 -3.32 -1.08 -4.16
C ASP A 208 -4.76 -0.92 -3.66
N CYS A 209 -4.94 -0.95 -2.34
CA CYS A 209 -6.20 -0.63 -1.68
C CYS A 209 -5.95 0.33 -0.51
N TYR A 210 -6.86 1.26 -0.31
CA TYR A 210 -6.76 2.33 0.70
C TYR A 210 -7.99 2.33 1.61
N GLY A 211 -7.77 2.03 2.89
CA GLY A 211 -8.82 2.13 3.91
C GLY A 211 -9.12 3.57 4.32
N SER A 212 -10.12 3.71 5.20
CA SER A 212 -10.60 4.99 5.73
C SER A 212 -9.55 5.80 6.49
N GLY A 213 -8.58 5.15 7.14
CA GLY A 213 -7.54 5.84 7.93
C GLY A 213 -6.49 6.60 7.12
N LYS A 214 -6.48 6.50 5.78
CA LYS A 214 -5.56 7.25 4.92
C LYS A 214 -6.14 8.62 4.58
N SER A 215 -5.36 9.70 4.72
CA SER A 215 -5.80 11.04 4.31
C SER A 215 -5.86 11.21 2.78
N ALA A 216 -6.44 12.33 2.30
CA ALA A 216 -6.47 12.66 0.87
C ALA A 216 -5.05 12.87 0.30
N GLU A 217 -4.18 13.52 1.06
CA GLU A 217 -2.78 13.80 0.68
C GLU A 217 -1.95 12.51 0.66
N GLU A 218 -2.22 11.59 1.59
CA GLU A 218 -1.56 10.28 1.58
C GLU A 218 -2.04 9.39 0.42
N LEU A 219 -3.32 9.49 0.07
CA LEU A 219 -3.91 8.83 -1.11
C LEU A 219 -3.26 9.37 -2.38
N GLU A 220 -3.32 10.69 -2.60
CA GLU A 220 -2.70 11.41 -3.71
C GLU A 220 -1.22 11.01 -3.87
N ARG A 221 -0.41 11.16 -2.81
CA ARG A 221 1.02 10.86 -2.84
C ARG A 221 1.30 9.40 -3.18
N SER A 222 0.43 8.50 -2.73
CA SER A 222 0.55 7.08 -3.03
C SER A 222 0.23 6.77 -4.48
N VAL A 223 -0.85 7.34 -5.01
CA VAL A 223 -1.26 7.19 -6.42
C VAL A 223 -0.21 7.78 -7.34
N ARG A 224 0.26 9.01 -7.08
CA ARG A 224 1.35 9.65 -7.85
C ARG A 224 2.61 8.79 -7.89
N ARG A 225 2.98 8.18 -6.76
CA ARG A 225 4.13 7.27 -6.70
C ARG A 225 3.91 6.04 -7.59
N HIS A 226 2.73 5.45 -7.57
CA HIS A 226 2.41 4.33 -8.47
C HIS A 226 2.49 4.78 -9.92
N MET A 227 1.87 5.89 -10.31
CA MET A 227 1.94 6.43 -11.67
C MET A 227 3.38 6.63 -12.18
N ARG A 228 4.28 7.12 -11.32
CA ARG A 228 5.69 7.37 -11.70
C ARG A 228 6.57 6.12 -11.74
N THR A 229 6.20 5.07 -11.01
CA THR A 229 7.03 3.85 -10.86
C THR A 229 6.40 2.63 -11.52
N TYR A 230 5.24 2.80 -12.15
CA TYR A 230 4.51 1.74 -12.80
C TYR A 230 5.28 1.23 -14.00
N GLN A 231 5.39 -0.09 -14.08
CA GLN A 231 5.96 -0.81 -15.21
C GLN A 231 4.87 -1.76 -15.71
N PRO A 232 4.45 -1.66 -16.98
CA PRO A 232 3.48 -2.57 -17.57
C PRO A 232 3.96 -4.02 -17.44
N LEU A 233 3.04 -4.92 -17.07
CA LEU A 233 3.34 -6.35 -17.00
C LEU A 233 3.40 -7.02 -18.38
N SER A 234 2.84 -6.36 -19.40
CA SER A 234 3.04 -6.69 -20.80
C SER A 234 3.22 -5.39 -21.56
N PRO A 235 4.16 -5.30 -22.52
CA PRO A 235 4.28 -4.12 -23.36
C PRO A 235 2.93 -3.87 -24.07
N PRO A 236 2.54 -2.59 -24.30
CA PRO A 236 1.39 -2.31 -25.13
C PRO A 236 1.59 -2.99 -26.50
N GLN A 237 0.60 -3.76 -26.93
CA GLN A 237 0.55 -4.31 -28.30
C GLN A 237 0.21 -3.20 -29.30
#